data_AF-A0A925QCF5-F1
#
_entry.id   AF-A0A925QCF5-F1
#
_cell.length_a   1.000
_cell.length_b   1.000
_cell.length_c   1.000
_cell.angle_alpha   90.00
_cell.angle_beta   90.00
_cell.angle_gamma   90.00
#
_symmetry.space_group_name_H-M   'P 1'
#
loop_
_entity.id
_entity.type
_entity.pdbx_description
1 polymer ?
#
loop_
_entity_poly.entity_id
_entity_poly.type
_entity_poly.pdbx_seq_one_letter_code
_entity_poly.pdbx_strand_id
1 'polypeptide(L)'
;MVSDLTENQLVFLTESVKKVRKLVNQLLGGEKSKPPGKLPGDQTVVDNSGKPGLIRRFFSSLTTPKPLPQATESDVLADRLKEIKEAITGIRTDLTIVLKLKTESERAAAAKATQNATEEDFGYPTGEDSEAETTADILEDDFRTMRSSVDEDVPVAAKSVAGQPTIIRRRSSAIKESDIIGLYNQAVTDNVARERFRERHQPVRVGTVNAVERRQNPTATIKPEFKETTDGDFFAFPKSGGNQYEVFPRLGLTIGPVSYNAGALGEMFGNPAYDPSRSYSRYQVRKPAIFKRDGDCWVLKSPGELDLGLGD
;
A
#
# COMPACT_ATOMS: atom_id res chain seq x y z
N MET A 1 10.52 -16.79 4.28
CA MET A 1 10.62 -16.76 5.74
C MET A 1 10.89 -15.33 6.22
N VAL A 2 9.86 -14.52 6.40
CA VAL A 2 9.96 -13.15 6.99
C VAL A 2 9.18 -13.10 8.32
N SER A 3 8.84 -14.27 8.88
CA SER A 3 7.75 -14.42 9.84
C SER A 3 8.11 -14.13 11.29
N ASP A 4 9.40 -14.03 11.66
CA ASP A 4 9.80 -14.04 13.07
C ASP A 4 10.39 -12.71 13.53
N LEU A 5 9.74 -11.60 13.18
CA LEU A 5 9.84 -10.43 14.06
C LEU A 5 8.98 -10.73 15.27
N THR A 6 9.59 -10.77 16.45
CA THR A 6 8.84 -10.95 17.69
C THR A 6 7.75 -9.88 17.78
N GLU A 7 6.58 -10.23 18.31
CA GLU A 7 5.44 -9.32 18.44
C GLU A 7 5.84 -7.97 19.08
N ASN A 8 6.77 -8.02 20.05
CA ASN A 8 7.36 -6.86 20.71
C ASN A 8 8.13 -5.92 19.75
N GLN A 9 8.86 -6.45 18.77
CA GLN A 9 9.58 -5.64 17.77
C GLN A 9 8.62 -4.97 16.79
N LEU A 10 7.51 -5.65 16.45
CA LEU A 10 6.49 -5.09 15.57
C LEU A 10 5.74 -3.95 16.26
N VAL A 11 5.42 -4.10 17.55
CA VAL A 11 4.80 -3.05 18.38
C VAL A 11 5.71 -1.83 18.50
N PHE A 12 7.00 -2.03 18.73
CA PHE A 12 7.96 -0.92 18.83
C PHE A 12 8.10 -0.12 17.51
N LEU A 13 8.19 -0.82 16.37
CA LEU A 13 8.28 -0.17 15.06
C LEU A 13 6.99 0.57 14.69
N THR A 14 5.83 -0.02 14.99
CA THR A 14 4.53 0.63 14.70
C THR A 14 4.29 1.88 15.54
N GLU A 15 4.66 1.88 16.82
CA GLU A 15 4.59 3.08 17.67
C GLU A 15 5.57 4.17 17.21
N SER A 16 6.78 3.79 16.80
CA SER A 16 7.78 4.73 16.26
C SER A 16 7.28 5.41 14.97
N VAL A 17 6.68 4.64 14.05
CA VAL A 17 6.09 5.19 12.81
C VAL A 17 4.90 6.10 13.10
N LYS A 18 4.03 5.74 14.07
CA LYS A 18 2.92 6.61 14.50
C LYS A 18 3.42 7.94 15.05
N LYS A 19 4.49 7.94 15.84
CA LYS A 19 5.08 9.16 16.42
C LYS A 19 5.64 10.09 15.33
N VAL A 20 6.36 9.55 14.34
CA VAL A 20 6.84 10.33 13.18
C VAL A 20 5.67 10.90 12.39
N ARG A 21 4.66 10.08 12.07
CA ARG A 21 3.50 10.54 11.30
C ARG A 21 2.76 11.66 12.02
N LYS A 22 2.64 11.59 13.35
CA LYS A 22 2.05 12.66 14.17
C LYS A 22 2.86 13.96 14.08
N LEU A 23 4.19 13.89 14.21
CA LEU A 23 5.07 15.06 14.08
C LEU A 23 5.00 15.68 12.68
N VAL A 24 5.05 14.86 11.62
CA VAL A 24 4.92 15.33 10.23
C VAL A 24 3.57 16.00 10.01
N ASN A 25 2.48 15.44 10.53
CA ASN A 25 1.16 16.05 10.43
C ASN A 25 1.04 17.37 11.22
N GLN A 26 1.73 17.51 12.36
CA GLN A 26 1.78 18.78 13.10
C GLN A 26 2.55 19.88 12.36
N LEU A 27 3.47 19.51 11.47
CA LEU A 27 4.27 20.44 10.69
C LEU A 27 3.60 20.83 9.37
N LEU A 28 3.01 19.86 8.68
CA LEU A 28 2.32 20.07 7.41
C LEU A 28 0.90 20.62 7.61
N GLY A 29 0.24 20.19 8.69
CA GLY A 29 -0.99 20.76 9.17
C GLY A 29 -0.69 21.99 10.01
N GLY A 30 -0.22 23.06 9.35
CA GLY A 30 -0.17 24.39 9.95
C GLY A 30 -1.47 24.59 10.71
N GLU A 31 -1.36 24.92 12.00
CA GLU A 31 -2.49 25.11 12.89
C GLU A 31 -3.56 25.88 12.12
N LYS A 32 -4.67 25.21 11.77
CA LYS A 32 -5.88 25.94 11.41
C LYS A 32 -6.20 26.70 12.67
N SER A 33 -5.72 27.94 12.71
CA SER A 33 -5.96 28.91 13.76
C SER A 33 -7.42 28.75 14.12
N LYS A 34 -7.67 28.26 15.33
CA LYS A 34 -9.01 28.21 15.90
C LYS A 34 -9.64 29.57 15.56
N PRO A 35 -10.74 29.63 14.80
CA PRO A 35 -11.33 30.92 14.42
C PRO A 35 -11.49 31.71 15.71
N PRO A 36 -11.09 33.00 15.74
CA PRO A 36 -11.12 33.79 16.96
C PRO A 36 -12.50 33.62 17.57
N GLY A 37 -12.52 33.13 18.81
CA GLY A 37 -13.75 32.88 19.54
C GLY A 37 -14.62 34.10 19.38
N LYS A 38 -15.87 33.89 18.93
CA LYS A 38 -16.89 34.94 18.92
C LYS A 38 -16.75 35.72 20.23
N LEU A 39 -16.37 36.99 20.11
CA LEU A 39 -16.44 37.92 21.22
C LEU A 39 -17.83 37.76 21.85
N PRO A 40 -17.94 37.69 23.19
CA PRO A 40 -19.24 37.68 23.83
C PRO A 40 -20.01 38.88 23.29
N GLY A 41 -21.15 38.60 22.66
CA GLY A 41 -21.98 39.63 22.07
C GLY A 41 -22.25 40.71 23.12
N ASP A 42 -22.12 41.95 22.68
CA ASP A 42 -22.64 43.12 23.38
C ASP A 42 -24.05 42.77 23.89
N GLN A 43 -24.16 42.59 25.20
CA GLN A 43 -25.44 42.69 25.85
C GLN A 43 -25.85 44.16 25.75
N THR A 44 -26.64 44.48 24.73
CA THR A 44 -27.44 45.69 24.73
C THR A 44 -28.45 45.56 25.88
N VAL A 45 -28.07 46.08 27.04
CA VAL A 45 -29.01 46.40 28.12
C VAL A 45 -29.86 47.54 27.59
N VAL A 46 -31.11 47.23 27.24
CA VAL A 46 -32.14 48.22 26.94
C VAL A 46 -32.63 48.77 28.27
N ASP A 47 -32.10 49.91 28.68
CA ASP A 47 -32.69 50.69 29.77
C ASP A 47 -33.94 51.41 29.25
N ASN A 48 -35.07 51.18 29.94
CA ASN A 48 -36.39 51.75 29.66
C ASN A 48 -36.51 53.25 30.03
N SER A 49 -35.49 54.06 29.76
CA SER A 49 -35.60 55.51 29.94
C SER A 49 -34.84 56.24 28.83
N GLY A 50 -35.59 56.71 27.83
CA GLY A 50 -35.04 57.34 26.62
C GLY A 50 -34.27 58.64 26.88
N LYS A 51 -32.98 58.55 27.23
CA LYS A 51 -31.99 59.64 27.12
C LYS A 51 -30.59 59.08 26.81
N PRO A 52 -29.85 59.65 25.85
CA PRO A 52 -28.47 59.23 25.56
C PRO A 52 -27.49 59.84 26.59
N GLY A 53 -26.86 58.98 27.39
CA GLY A 53 -25.77 59.33 28.31
C GLY A 53 -24.40 58.95 27.75
N LEU A 54 -23.57 59.96 27.50
CA LEU A 54 -22.22 59.83 26.96
C LEU A 54 -21.23 59.42 28.08
N ILE A 55 -20.92 58.13 28.23
CA ILE A 55 -19.92 57.66 29.20
C ILE A 55 -18.53 57.66 28.54
N ARG A 56 -17.79 58.76 28.72
CA ARG A 56 -16.33 58.82 28.55
C ARG A 56 -15.68 58.13 29.76
N ARG A 57 -15.11 56.93 29.58
CA ARG A 57 -14.17 56.37 30.56
C ARG A 57 -12.73 56.71 30.17
N PHE A 58 -12.10 57.49 31.03
CA PHE A 58 -10.66 57.72 31.09
C PHE A 58 -9.95 56.43 31.47
N PHE A 59 -9.05 55.95 30.62
CA PHE A 59 -7.94 55.09 31.04
C PHE A 59 -6.66 55.68 30.50
N SER A 60 -6.07 56.53 31.33
CA SER A 60 -4.72 57.06 31.20
C SER A 60 -3.88 56.51 32.34
N SER A 61 -3.05 55.50 32.06
CA SER A 61 -1.75 55.34 32.71
C SER A 61 -0.91 54.33 31.92
N LEU A 62 0.03 54.88 31.17
CA LEU A 62 1.09 54.19 30.44
C LEU A 62 2.03 53.47 31.42
N THR A 63 2.11 52.15 31.30
CA THR A 63 3.36 51.43 31.47
C THR A 63 3.63 50.73 30.13
N THR A 64 4.54 51.30 29.34
CA THR A 64 4.97 50.70 28.08
C THR A 64 5.60 49.34 28.37
N PRO A 65 5.02 48.21 27.92
CA PRO A 65 5.67 46.93 28.05
C PRO A 65 6.93 46.93 27.18
N LYS A 66 8.07 46.61 27.81
CA LYS A 66 9.34 46.37 27.13
C LYS A 66 9.09 45.34 26.01
N PRO A 67 9.42 45.63 24.74
CA PRO A 67 9.17 44.69 23.65
C PRO A 67 9.95 43.41 23.93
N LEU A 68 9.22 42.32 24.18
CA LEU A 68 9.78 40.99 24.21
C LEU A 68 10.36 40.70 22.82
N PRO A 69 11.59 40.15 22.73
CA PRO A 69 12.16 39.79 21.44
C PRO A 69 11.23 38.78 20.76
N GLN A 70 10.63 39.20 19.65
CA GLN A 70 9.87 38.31 18.79
C GLN A 70 10.89 37.37 18.15
N ALA A 71 10.95 36.13 18.65
CA ALA A 71 11.65 35.07 17.93
C ALA A 71 11.07 35.02 16.52
N THR A 72 11.93 35.13 15.52
CA THR A 72 11.47 35.14 14.14
C THR A 72 10.89 33.76 13.82
N GLU A 73 9.84 33.67 13.01
CA GLU A 73 9.27 32.38 12.59
C GLU A 73 10.34 31.44 11.99
N SER A 74 11.41 32.03 11.43
CA SER A 74 12.60 31.33 10.96
C SER A 74 13.33 30.54 12.06
N ASP A 75 13.47 31.11 13.25
CA ASP A 75 14.16 30.45 14.38
C ASP A 75 13.36 29.24 14.88
N VAL A 76 12.04 29.39 14.97
CA VAL A 76 11.12 28.31 15.38
C VAL A 76 11.13 27.15 14.38
N LEU A 77 11.20 27.45 13.08
CA LEU A 77 11.29 26.43 12.04
C LEU A 77 12.64 25.71 12.05
N ALA A 78 13.74 26.42 12.32
CA ALA A 78 15.08 25.83 12.39
C ALA A 78 15.19 24.83 13.55
N ASP A 79 14.69 25.18 14.74
CA ASP A 79 14.68 24.29 15.90
C ASP A 79 13.82 23.03 15.66
N ARG A 80 12.65 23.19 15.05
CA ARG A 80 11.79 22.05 14.67
C ARG A 80 12.45 21.14 13.64
N LEU A 81 13.14 21.71 12.65
CA LEU A 81 13.85 20.92 11.64
C LEU A 81 15.00 20.11 12.27
N LYS A 82 15.67 20.67 13.27
CA LYS A 82 16.71 19.99 14.04
C LYS A 82 16.13 18.78 14.80
N GLU A 83 15.00 18.96 15.50
CA GLU A 83 14.31 17.89 16.23
C GLU A 83 13.92 16.71 15.31
N ILE A 84 13.40 17.00 14.12
CA ILE A 84 13.05 15.97 13.13
C ILE A 84 14.27 15.19 12.65
N LYS A 85 15.39 15.89 12.37
CA LYS A 85 16.64 15.24 11.93
C LYS A 85 17.18 14.31 13.01
N GLU A 86 17.13 14.71 14.27
CA GLU A 86 17.51 13.87 15.41
C GLU A 86 16.58 12.64 15.53
N ALA A 87 15.27 12.82 15.40
CA ALA A 87 14.30 11.73 15.42
C ALA A 87 14.51 10.71 14.28
N ILE A 88 14.75 11.18 13.05
CA ILE A 88 15.05 10.31 11.89
C ILE A 88 16.35 9.54 12.11
N THR A 89 17.36 10.20 12.69
CA THR A 89 18.64 9.55 12.99
C THR A 89 18.46 8.43 14.02
N GLY A 90 17.67 8.67 15.08
CA GLY A 90 17.32 7.64 16.07
C GLY A 90 16.60 6.43 15.46
N ILE A 91 15.65 6.66 14.57
CA ILE A 91 14.94 5.56 13.88
C ILE A 91 15.89 4.75 13.01
N ARG A 92 16.83 5.42 12.33
CA ARG A 92 17.84 4.75 11.51
C ARG A 92 18.77 3.88 12.35
N THR A 93 19.17 4.33 13.54
CA THR A 93 19.98 3.52 14.45
C THR A 93 19.21 2.31 14.96
N ASP A 94 17.95 2.49 15.35
CA ASP A 94 17.10 1.39 15.84
C ASP A 94 16.88 0.33 14.76
N LEU A 95 16.61 0.75 13.52
CA LEU A 95 16.41 -0.15 12.39
C LEU A 95 17.70 -0.92 12.04
N THR A 96 18.87 -0.29 12.22
CA THR A 96 20.17 -0.94 12.06
C THR A 96 20.39 -2.02 13.13
N ILE A 97 20.00 -1.75 14.38
CA ILE A 97 20.08 -2.73 15.49
C ILE A 97 19.17 -3.93 15.20
N VAL A 98 17.92 -3.68 14.79
CA VAL A 98 16.95 -4.76 14.45
C VAL A 98 17.49 -5.64 13.31
N LEU A 99 18.08 -5.04 12.27
CA LEU A 99 18.68 -5.80 11.17
C LEU A 99 19.86 -6.65 11.64
N LYS A 100 20.73 -6.12 12.51
CA LYS A 100 21.85 -6.91 13.08
C LYS A 100 21.34 -8.10 13.89
N LEU A 101 20.39 -7.87 14.80
CA LEU A 101 19.78 -8.94 15.60
C LEU A 101 19.14 -10.02 14.73
N LYS A 102 18.46 -9.63 13.65
CA LYS A 102 17.90 -10.57 12.68
C LYS A 102 18.99 -11.43 12.04
N THR A 103 20.06 -10.82 11.53
CA THR A 103 21.16 -11.58 10.91
C THR A 103 21.87 -12.52 11.89
N GLU A 104 22.00 -12.13 13.16
CA GLU A 104 22.55 -12.99 14.21
C GLU A 104 21.62 -14.16 14.53
N SER A 105 20.30 -13.92 14.58
CA SER A 105 19.31 -14.98 14.81
C SER A 105 19.28 -16.00 13.66
N GLU A 106 19.40 -15.55 12.41
CA GLU A 106 19.48 -16.42 11.23
C GLU A 106 20.75 -17.27 11.25
N ARG A 107 21.90 -16.68 11.66
CA ARG A 107 23.16 -17.43 11.83
C ARG A 107 23.05 -18.47 12.95
N ALA A 108 22.42 -18.14 14.07
CA ALA A 108 22.22 -19.06 15.17
C ALA A 108 21.29 -20.23 14.78
N ALA A 109 20.24 -19.97 14.00
CA ALA A 109 19.35 -21.00 13.48
C ALA A 109 20.08 -21.94 12.50
N ALA A 110 20.91 -21.41 11.60
CA ALA A 110 21.72 -22.20 10.68
C ALA A 110 22.75 -23.10 11.40
N ALA A 111 23.37 -22.59 12.47
CA ALA A 111 24.31 -23.36 13.29
C ALA A 111 23.61 -24.55 13.98
N LYS A 112 22.41 -24.37 14.53
CA LYS A 112 21.62 -25.45 15.14
C LYS A 112 21.19 -26.52 14.13
N ALA A 113 20.79 -26.10 12.92
CA ALA A 113 20.44 -27.05 11.85
C ALA A 113 21.62 -27.94 11.44
N THR A 114 22.85 -27.41 11.51
CA THR A 114 24.06 -28.16 11.17
C THR A 114 24.43 -29.19 12.24
N GLN A 115 24.19 -28.88 13.53
CA GLN A 115 24.48 -29.82 14.63
C GLN A 115 23.56 -31.05 14.61
N ASN A 116 22.27 -30.85 14.32
CA ASN A 116 21.30 -31.95 14.29
C ASN A 116 21.51 -32.93 13.12
N ALA A 117 22.23 -32.52 12.06
CA ALA A 117 22.51 -33.39 10.92
C ALA A 117 23.65 -34.40 11.16
N THR A 118 24.35 -34.33 12.31
CA THR A 118 25.54 -35.15 12.60
C THR A 118 25.30 -36.28 13.61
N GLU A 119 24.11 -36.41 14.19
CA GLU A 119 23.82 -37.42 15.23
C GLU A 119 22.94 -38.61 14.77
N GLU A 120 22.56 -38.71 13.49
CA GLU A 120 21.67 -39.78 12.99
C GLU A 120 22.34 -40.94 12.21
N ASP A 121 23.64 -41.21 12.40
CA ASP A 121 24.31 -42.33 11.69
C ASP A 121 25.13 -43.24 12.61
N PHE A 122 24.44 -43.93 13.54
CA PHE A 122 24.95 -45.14 14.22
C PHE A 122 23.78 -46.07 14.59
N GLY A 123 22.94 -46.40 13.61
CA GLY A 123 21.91 -47.44 13.72
C GLY A 123 22.44 -48.79 13.24
N TYR A 124 22.69 -49.71 14.15
CA TYR A 124 23.09 -51.10 13.86
C TYR A 124 22.06 -51.83 12.97
N PRO A 125 22.51 -52.71 12.05
CA PRO A 125 21.61 -53.56 11.29
C PRO A 125 21.09 -54.71 12.17
N THR A 126 19.86 -54.60 12.66
CA THR A 126 19.08 -55.77 13.09
C THR A 126 18.35 -56.32 11.88
N GLY A 127 18.83 -57.47 11.39
CA GLY A 127 18.11 -58.27 10.41
C GLY A 127 16.87 -58.91 11.02
N GLU A 128 15.92 -59.25 10.15
CA GLU A 128 15.28 -60.56 10.02
C GLU A 128 14.07 -60.42 9.08
N ASP A 129 14.22 -61.04 7.91
CA ASP A 129 13.26 -61.90 7.22
C ASP A 129 11.77 -61.52 7.24
N SER A 130 11.23 -61.18 6.06
CA SER A 130 9.92 -61.70 5.65
C SER A 130 9.75 -61.61 4.13
N GLU A 131 9.74 -62.79 3.52
CA GLU A 131 9.34 -63.05 2.15
C GLU A 131 7.85 -62.72 1.94
N ALA A 132 7.53 -62.06 0.83
CA ALA A 132 6.36 -62.43 0.03
C ALA A 132 6.43 -61.74 -1.34
N GLU A 133 6.52 -62.58 -2.36
CA GLU A 133 6.23 -62.34 -3.77
C GLU A 133 4.93 -61.53 -3.96
N THR A 134 4.84 -60.71 -5.01
CA THR A 134 4.03 -61.07 -6.20
C THR A 134 4.34 -60.10 -7.33
N THR A 135 4.55 -60.71 -8.49
CA THR A 135 4.79 -60.24 -9.85
C THR A 135 3.67 -59.37 -10.44
N ALA A 136 4.04 -58.42 -11.30
CA ALA A 136 3.55 -58.35 -12.68
C ALA A 136 4.16 -57.13 -13.41
N ASP A 137 4.92 -57.45 -14.43
CA ASP A 137 5.06 -56.80 -15.74
C ASP A 137 4.43 -55.41 -15.93
N ILE A 138 5.19 -54.47 -16.50
CA ILE A 138 4.83 -53.74 -17.73
C ILE A 138 5.99 -52.84 -18.18
N LEU A 139 6.50 -53.20 -19.36
CA LEU A 139 7.11 -52.40 -20.43
C LEU A 139 8.38 -51.58 -20.17
N GLU A 140 9.46 -52.18 -20.65
CA GLU A 140 10.61 -51.55 -21.29
C GLU A 140 10.19 -50.37 -22.18
N ASP A 141 10.82 -49.22 -21.99
CA ASP A 141 10.99 -48.27 -23.09
C ASP A 141 12.39 -47.67 -23.04
N ASP A 142 13.11 -47.96 -24.12
CA ASP A 142 14.47 -47.57 -24.43
C ASP A 142 14.62 -46.06 -24.53
N PHE A 143 15.38 -45.42 -23.64
CA PHE A 143 16.11 -44.19 -24.03
C PHE A 143 17.53 -44.15 -23.48
N ARG A 144 18.36 -44.87 -24.21
CA ARG A 144 19.81 -44.71 -24.32
C ARG A 144 20.15 -43.30 -24.80
N THR A 145 20.65 -42.42 -23.94
CA THR A 145 21.46 -41.28 -24.39
C THR A 145 22.75 -41.14 -23.60
N MET A 146 23.82 -41.25 -24.38
CA MET A 146 25.24 -41.22 -24.07
C MET A 146 25.68 -40.16 -23.04
N ARG A 147 26.54 -40.63 -22.13
CA ARG A 147 27.62 -39.87 -21.49
C ARG A 147 28.34 -38.96 -22.49
N SER A 148 28.57 -37.71 -22.10
CA SER A 148 29.76 -36.97 -22.50
C SER A 148 30.29 -36.24 -21.27
N SER A 149 31.37 -36.81 -20.74
CA SER A 149 32.30 -36.23 -19.79
C SER A 149 33.17 -35.21 -20.51
N VAL A 150 33.17 -33.96 -20.04
CA VAL A 150 34.29 -33.03 -20.24
C VAL A 150 34.49 -32.31 -18.90
N ASP A 151 35.49 -32.77 -18.17
CA ASP A 151 36.23 -32.00 -17.19
C ASP A 151 37.01 -30.90 -17.94
N GLU A 152 36.97 -29.66 -17.44
CA GLU A 152 38.01 -28.64 -17.63
C GLU A 152 37.84 -27.62 -16.50
N ASP A 153 38.71 -27.76 -15.49
CA ASP A 153 38.96 -26.81 -14.41
C ASP A 153 39.62 -25.54 -14.95
N VAL A 154 39.00 -24.38 -14.77
CA VAL A 154 39.69 -23.09 -14.84
C VAL A 154 39.19 -22.16 -13.72
N PRO A 155 40.04 -21.77 -12.74
CA PRO A 155 39.67 -20.77 -11.74
C PRO A 155 40.09 -19.37 -12.23
N VAL A 156 39.12 -18.50 -12.53
CA VAL A 156 39.37 -17.06 -12.68
C VAL A 156 38.55 -16.30 -11.65
N ALA A 157 39.28 -15.70 -10.71
CA ALA A 157 38.78 -14.76 -9.72
C ALA A 157 38.13 -13.55 -10.40
N ALA A 158 36.80 -13.47 -10.35
CA ALA A 158 36.05 -12.27 -10.71
C ALA A 158 35.37 -11.68 -9.48
N LYS A 159 35.72 -10.42 -9.20
CA LYS A 159 35.27 -9.59 -8.10
C LYS A 159 33.74 -9.57 -8.00
N SER A 160 33.27 -9.83 -6.78
CA SER A 160 31.90 -9.60 -6.30
C SER A 160 31.46 -8.16 -6.60
N VAL A 161 30.65 -8.00 -7.65
CA VAL A 161 29.85 -6.79 -7.91
C VAL A 161 28.48 -7.05 -7.30
N ALA A 162 28.10 -6.17 -6.37
CA ALA A 162 26.85 -6.21 -5.63
C ALA A 162 25.65 -6.53 -6.54
N GLY A 163 24.98 -7.63 -6.23
CA GLY A 163 23.81 -8.12 -6.95
C GLY A 163 22.68 -7.10 -6.94
N GLN A 164 22.43 -6.50 -8.10
CA GLN A 164 21.15 -5.86 -8.35
C GLN A 164 20.06 -6.95 -8.36
N PRO A 165 18.88 -6.69 -7.76
CA PRO A 165 17.79 -7.66 -7.75
C PRO A 165 17.33 -7.89 -9.19
N THR A 166 17.62 -9.08 -9.71
CA THR A 166 17.11 -9.56 -10.99
C THR A 166 15.59 -9.68 -10.87
N ILE A 167 14.86 -8.66 -11.29
CA ILE A 167 13.40 -8.73 -11.43
C ILE A 167 13.13 -9.80 -12.48
N ILE A 168 12.74 -11.00 -12.03
CA ILE A 168 12.33 -12.10 -12.89
C ILE A 168 11.09 -11.63 -13.65
N ARG A 169 11.30 -11.09 -14.85
CA ARG A 169 10.26 -10.71 -15.79
C ARG A 169 9.70 -12.00 -16.38
N ARG A 170 8.82 -12.70 -15.62
CA ARG A 170 8.08 -13.87 -16.11
C ARG A 170 7.48 -13.51 -17.45
N ARG A 171 7.79 -14.30 -18.48
CA ARG A 171 7.22 -14.16 -19.83
C ARG A 171 5.71 -14.32 -19.69
N SER A 172 5.00 -13.21 -19.59
CA SER A 172 3.55 -13.16 -19.67
C SER A 172 3.19 -13.56 -21.10
N SER A 173 2.82 -14.82 -21.29
CA SER A 173 2.12 -15.24 -22.50
C SER A 173 0.93 -14.31 -22.69
N ALA A 174 0.78 -13.77 -23.90
CA ALA A 174 -0.27 -12.83 -24.23
C ALA A 174 -1.63 -13.49 -23.97
N ILE A 175 -2.26 -13.15 -22.84
CA ILE A 175 -3.62 -13.56 -22.51
C ILE A 175 -4.51 -12.83 -23.51
N LYS A 176 -5.35 -13.56 -24.24
CA LYS A 176 -6.34 -12.93 -25.12
C LYS A 176 -7.25 -12.05 -24.25
N GLU A 177 -7.50 -10.81 -24.67
CA GLU A 177 -8.29 -9.81 -23.90
C GLU A 177 -9.68 -10.34 -23.48
N SER A 178 -10.29 -11.21 -24.29
CA SER A 178 -11.57 -11.86 -23.97
C SER A 178 -11.48 -12.81 -22.77
N ASP A 179 -10.31 -13.36 -22.49
CA ASP A 179 -10.09 -14.39 -21.48
C ASP A 179 -9.93 -13.78 -20.08
N ILE A 180 -9.28 -12.61 -19.96
CA ILE A 180 -9.08 -11.96 -18.66
C ILE A 180 -10.39 -11.44 -18.04
N ILE A 181 -11.32 -10.94 -18.86
CA ILE A 181 -12.63 -10.44 -18.39
C ILE A 181 -13.45 -11.59 -17.80
N GLY A 182 -13.50 -12.74 -18.48
CA GLY A 182 -14.22 -13.93 -18.01
C GLY A 182 -13.67 -14.43 -16.68
N LEU A 183 -12.35 -14.56 -16.57
CA LEU A 183 -11.67 -14.98 -15.34
C LEU A 183 -11.88 -13.98 -14.20
N TYR A 184 -11.83 -12.67 -14.50
CA TYR A 184 -12.09 -11.62 -13.51
C TYR A 184 -13.52 -11.70 -12.99
N ASN A 185 -14.52 -11.80 -13.87
CA ASN A 185 -15.93 -11.85 -13.47
C ASN A 185 -16.24 -13.10 -12.64
N GLN A 186 -15.64 -14.25 -12.96
CA GLN A 186 -15.72 -15.44 -12.12
C GLN A 186 -15.12 -15.20 -10.73
N ALA A 187 -13.97 -14.52 -10.65
CA ALA A 187 -13.28 -14.18 -9.40
C ALA A 187 -14.00 -13.13 -8.55
N VAL A 188 -14.94 -12.36 -9.11
CA VAL A 188 -15.80 -11.47 -8.32
C VAL A 188 -16.69 -12.31 -7.39
N THR A 189 -17.32 -13.36 -7.93
CA THR A 189 -18.29 -14.18 -7.20
C THR A 189 -17.70 -15.36 -6.43
N ASP A 190 -16.55 -15.90 -6.87
CA ASP A 190 -15.93 -17.09 -6.27
C ASP A 190 -14.59 -16.74 -5.58
N ASN A 191 -14.50 -17.04 -4.28
CA ASN A 191 -13.31 -16.79 -3.47
C ASN A 191 -12.09 -17.62 -3.92
N VAL A 192 -12.28 -18.87 -4.35
CA VAL A 192 -11.17 -19.73 -4.81
C VAL A 192 -10.64 -19.21 -6.15
N ALA A 193 -11.53 -18.84 -7.06
CA ALA A 193 -11.15 -18.20 -8.32
C ALA A 193 -10.41 -16.87 -8.07
N ARG A 194 -10.81 -16.11 -7.05
CA ARG A 194 -10.17 -14.84 -6.66
C ARG A 194 -8.71 -15.00 -6.24
N GLU A 195 -8.41 -16.01 -5.43
CA GLU A 195 -7.02 -16.28 -4.99
C GLU A 195 -6.16 -16.69 -6.19
N ARG A 196 -6.65 -17.63 -7.00
CA ARG A 196 -5.98 -18.08 -8.23
C ARG A 196 -5.71 -16.93 -9.19
N PHE A 197 -6.67 -16.02 -9.37
CA PHE A 197 -6.54 -14.86 -10.23
C PHE A 197 -5.44 -13.91 -9.73
N ARG A 198 -5.40 -13.63 -8.43
CA ARG A 198 -4.37 -12.76 -7.83
C ARG A 198 -2.97 -13.34 -7.95
N GLU A 199 -2.81 -14.63 -7.67
CA GLU A 199 -1.52 -15.32 -7.77
C GLU A 199 -1.00 -15.36 -9.21
N ARG A 200 -1.89 -15.63 -10.16
CA ARG A 200 -1.54 -15.77 -11.57
C ARG A 200 -1.11 -14.46 -12.22
N HIS A 201 -1.83 -13.38 -11.96
CA HIS A 201 -1.67 -12.14 -12.74
C HIS A 201 -0.89 -11.03 -12.04
N GLN A 202 -0.72 -11.08 -10.70
CA GLN A 202 0.02 -10.09 -9.90
C GLN A 202 -0.24 -8.62 -10.35
N PRO A 203 -1.49 -8.14 -10.26
CA PRO A 203 -1.86 -6.83 -10.77
C PRO A 203 -1.10 -5.68 -10.12
N VAL A 204 -0.87 -4.62 -10.89
CA VAL A 204 -0.47 -3.32 -10.33
C VAL A 204 -1.69 -2.70 -9.66
N ARG A 205 -1.52 -2.22 -8.43
CA ARG A 205 -2.59 -1.57 -7.67
C ARG A 205 -2.58 -0.06 -7.93
N VAL A 206 -3.71 0.47 -8.36
CA VAL A 206 -3.89 1.88 -8.68
C VAL A 206 -4.99 2.44 -7.78
N GLY A 207 -4.79 3.64 -7.24
CA GLY A 207 -5.76 4.32 -6.40
C GLY A 207 -5.90 5.80 -6.74
N THR A 208 -7.03 6.38 -6.33
CA THR A 208 -7.33 7.80 -6.48
C THR A 208 -6.72 8.57 -5.32
N VAL A 209 -5.56 9.20 -5.51
CA VAL A 209 -4.77 9.79 -4.41
C VAL A 209 -5.41 11.04 -3.81
N ASN A 210 -6.23 11.75 -4.59
CA ASN A 210 -6.97 12.93 -4.15
C ASN A 210 -8.42 12.60 -3.73
N ALA A 211 -8.75 11.35 -3.43
CA ALA A 211 -10.11 10.96 -3.02
C ALA A 211 -10.60 11.70 -1.76
N VAL A 212 -9.72 11.99 -0.80
CA VAL A 212 -10.09 12.74 0.42
C VAL A 212 -10.49 14.17 0.09
N GLU A 213 -9.74 14.85 -0.78
CA GLU A 213 -10.03 16.22 -1.21
C GLU A 213 -11.37 16.29 -1.97
N ARG A 214 -11.59 15.33 -2.87
CA ARG A 214 -12.85 15.18 -3.62
C ARG A 214 -14.04 14.94 -2.69
N ARG A 215 -13.86 14.14 -1.64
CA ARG A 215 -14.89 13.90 -0.62
C ARG A 215 -15.21 15.15 0.20
N GLN A 216 -14.22 15.98 0.49
CA GLN A 216 -14.40 17.22 1.27
C GLN A 216 -15.08 18.32 0.44
N ASN A 217 -14.92 18.29 -0.88
CA ASN A 217 -15.45 19.30 -1.79
C ASN A 217 -16.32 18.67 -2.89
N PRO A 218 -17.45 18.02 -2.55
CA PRO A 218 -18.26 17.25 -3.51
C PRO A 218 -18.90 18.11 -4.62
N THR A 219 -19.03 19.43 -4.39
CA THR A 219 -19.56 20.38 -5.38
C THR A 219 -18.48 20.93 -6.31
N ALA A 220 -17.20 20.79 -5.95
CA ALA A 220 -16.09 21.23 -6.78
C ALA A 220 -15.77 20.16 -7.83
N THR A 221 -15.62 20.56 -9.09
CA THR A 221 -15.21 19.66 -10.19
C THR A 221 -13.71 19.38 -10.11
N ILE A 222 -13.30 18.62 -9.10
CA ILE A 222 -11.91 18.21 -8.88
C ILE A 222 -11.66 16.93 -9.68
N LYS A 223 -10.75 17.01 -10.66
CA LYS A 223 -10.37 15.87 -11.50
C LYS A 223 -9.66 14.80 -10.67
N PRO A 224 -9.92 13.50 -10.91
CA PRO A 224 -9.26 12.43 -10.18
C PRO A 224 -7.79 12.30 -10.58
N GLU A 225 -6.94 12.08 -9.59
CA GLU A 225 -5.52 11.79 -9.78
C GLU A 225 -5.26 10.32 -9.44
N PHE A 226 -4.74 9.58 -10.41
CA PHE A 226 -4.48 8.15 -10.26
C PHE A 226 -2.98 7.88 -10.17
N LYS A 227 -2.58 7.13 -9.15
CA LYS A 227 -1.18 6.70 -8.92
C LYS A 227 -1.13 5.25 -8.45
N GLU A 228 0.05 4.64 -8.54
CA GLU A 228 0.30 3.34 -7.90
C GLU A 228 0.22 3.49 -6.38
N THR A 229 -0.52 2.62 -5.72
CA THR A 229 -0.68 2.63 -4.26
C THR A 229 -0.73 1.21 -3.71
N THR A 230 -0.34 1.03 -2.45
CA THR A 230 -0.38 -0.29 -1.78
C THR A 230 -1.81 -0.82 -1.63
N ASP A 231 -2.76 0.09 -1.41
CA ASP A 231 -4.17 -0.21 -1.12
C ASP A 231 -5.12 0.29 -2.20
N GLY A 232 -4.65 0.34 -3.45
CA GLY A 232 -5.44 0.80 -4.59
C GLY A 232 -6.78 0.07 -4.74
N ASP A 233 -7.80 0.85 -5.11
CA ASP A 233 -9.16 0.35 -5.39
C ASP A 233 -9.27 -0.27 -6.79
N PHE A 234 -8.21 -0.20 -7.60
CA PHE A 234 -8.19 -0.69 -8.97
C PHE A 234 -6.99 -1.61 -9.21
N PHE A 235 -7.19 -2.60 -10.08
CA PHE A 235 -6.15 -3.48 -10.61
C PHE A 235 -5.86 -3.14 -12.06
N ALA A 236 -4.59 -2.94 -12.38
CA ALA A 236 -4.11 -2.65 -13.72
C ALA A 236 -3.27 -3.81 -14.27
N PHE A 237 -3.58 -4.23 -15.49
CA PHE A 237 -2.88 -5.29 -16.23
C PHE A 237 -2.28 -4.73 -17.52
N PRO A 238 -1.02 -5.01 -17.83
CA PRO A 238 -0.38 -4.49 -19.03
C PRO A 238 -1.02 -5.07 -20.29
N LYS A 239 -1.41 -4.21 -21.23
CA LYS A 239 -1.85 -4.61 -22.57
C LYS A 239 -0.61 -4.95 -23.41
N SER A 240 -0.71 -5.95 -24.29
CA SER A 240 0.44 -6.39 -25.09
C SER A 240 1.02 -5.26 -25.92
N GLY A 241 2.32 -5.00 -25.77
CA GLY A 241 3.09 -4.14 -26.67
C GLY A 241 3.11 -2.63 -26.36
N GLY A 242 2.80 -2.18 -25.14
CA GLY A 242 2.95 -0.75 -24.83
C GLY A 242 2.76 -0.33 -23.37
N ASN A 243 2.64 0.99 -23.15
CA ASN A 243 2.38 1.62 -21.85
C ASN A 243 0.88 1.77 -21.54
N GLN A 244 0.05 0.93 -22.16
CA GLN A 244 -1.38 0.88 -21.92
C GLN A 244 -1.73 -0.27 -20.98
N TYR A 245 -2.74 -0.04 -20.16
CA TYR A 245 -3.17 -0.98 -19.15
C TYR A 245 -4.68 -1.11 -19.16
N GLU A 246 -5.15 -2.33 -19.01
CA GLU A 246 -6.54 -2.66 -18.74
C GLU A 246 -6.76 -2.59 -17.24
N VAL A 247 -7.69 -1.74 -16.83
CA VAL A 247 -7.97 -1.42 -15.44
C VAL A 247 -9.36 -1.92 -15.06
N PHE A 248 -9.38 -2.64 -13.95
CA PHE A 248 -10.56 -3.28 -13.36
C PHE A 248 -10.70 -2.78 -11.92
N PRO A 249 -11.91 -2.79 -11.33
CA PRO A 249 -12.06 -2.63 -9.90
C PRO A 249 -11.28 -3.70 -9.12
N ARG A 250 -10.92 -3.43 -7.86
CA ARG A 250 -10.28 -4.43 -7.01
C ARG A 250 -11.27 -5.54 -6.65
N LEU A 251 -10.82 -6.79 -6.75
CA LEU A 251 -11.64 -7.95 -6.36
C LEU A 251 -11.99 -7.88 -4.87
N GLY A 252 -13.29 -7.99 -4.55
CA GLY A 252 -13.84 -7.83 -3.21
C GLY A 252 -14.13 -6.38 -2.80
N LEU A 253 -13.99 -5.42 -3.72
CA LEU A 253 -14.43 -4.04 -3.49
C LEU A 253 -15.96 -4.00 -3.48
N THR A 254 -16.56 -3.39 -2.46
CA THR A 254 -17.98 -3.02 -2.48
C THR A 254 -18.12 -1.61 -3.04
N ILE A 255 -18.87 -1.46 -4.13
CA ILE A 255 -19.12 -0.15 -4.75
C ILE A 255 -20.23 0.54 -3.96
N GLY A 256 -19.95 1.74 -3.47
CA GLY A 256 -20.91 2.60 -2.78
C GLY A 256 -20.58 4.08 -3.04
N PRO A 257 -21.28 5.02 -2.37
CA PRO A 257 -21.20 6.46 -2.69
C PRO A 257 -19.79 7.04 -2.65
N VAL A 258 -18.96 6.58 -1.72
CA VAL A 258 -17.60 7.10 -1.55
C VAL A 258 -16.69 6.59 -2.67
N SER A 259 -16.69 5.29 -2.97
CA SER A 259 -15.87 4.71 -4.04
C SER A 259 -16.33 5.15 -5.43
N TYR A 260 -17.66 5.24 -5.63
CA TYR A 260 -18.24 5.71 -6.88
C TYR A 260 -17.86 7.17 -7.20
N ASN A 261 -18.07 8.08 -6.24
CA ASN A 261 -17.81 9.51 -6.46
C ASN A 261 -16.35 9.86 -6.17
N ALA A 262 -15.97 9.92 -4.88
CA ALA A 262 -14.65 10.36 -4.45
C ALA A 262 -13.51 9.41 -4.88
N GLY A 263 -13.81 8.12 -5.01
CA GLY A 263 -12.91 7.11 -5.58
C GLY A 263 -12.81 7.16 -7.11
N ALA A 264 -13.61 7.99 -7.79
CA ALA A 264 -13.64 8.18 -9.24
C ALA A 264 -14.12 6.97 -10.05
N LEU A 265 -14.69 5.96 -9.41
CA LEU A 265 -15.14 4.76 -10.11
C LEU A 265 -16.24 5.08 -11.14
N GLY A 266 -17.13 6.03 -10.84
CA GLY A 266 -18.16 6.50 -11.79
C GLY A 266 -17.61 7.31 -12.98
N GLU A 267 -16.42 7.89 -12.86
CA GLU A 267 -15.73 8.56 -13.97
C GLU A 267 -14.92 7.55 -14.82
N MET A 268 -14.37 6.53 -14.17
CA MET A 268 -13.60 5.47 -14.83
C MET A 268 -14.48 4.49 -15.59
N PHE A 269 -15.65 4.19 -15.06
CA PHE A 269 -16.58 3.22 -15.62
C PHE A 269 -17.94 3.88 -15.81
N GLY A 270 -18.38 3.96 -17.07
CA GLY A 270 -19.72 4.41 -17.37
C GLY A 270 -20.74 3.43 -16.80
N ASN A 271 -21.68 3.93 -15.99
CA ASN A 271 -22.83 3.15 -15.57
C ASN A 271 -24.07 4.05 -15.35
N PRO A 272 -25.14 3.89 -16.15
CA PRO A 272 -26.35 4.70 -16.04
C PRO A 272 -27.32 4.26 -14.93
N ALA A 273 -27.14 3.08 -14.33
CA ALA A 273 -28.05 2.47 -13.37
C ALA A 273 -27.57 2.57 -11.91
N TYR A 274 -26.55 3.38 -11.63
CA TYR A 274 -26.02 3.54 -10.27
C TYR A 274 -27.01 4.30 -9.37
N ASP A 275 -27.50 3.60 -8.34
CA ASP A 275 -28.28 4.18 -7.22
C ASP A 275 -27.38 4.36 -5.99
N PRO A 276 -27.18 5.60 -5.48
CA PRO A 276 -26.35 5.88 -4.30
C PRO A 276 -26.92 5.36 -2.98
N SER A 277 -28.18 4.92 -2.94
CA SER A 277 -28.79 4.31 -1.75
C SER A 277 -28.45 2.82 -1.59
N ARG A 278 -27.88 2.20 -2.63
CA ARG A 278 -27.52 0.78 -2.67
C ARG A 278 -26.02 0.58 -2.62
N SER A 279 -25.62 -0.64 -2.30
CA SER A 279 -24.23 -1.09 -2.41
C SER A 279 -24.12 -2.23 -3.41
N TYR A 280 -22.99 -2.34 -4.11
CA TYR A 280 -22.82 -3.35 -5.16
C TYR A 280 -21.56 -4.15 -4.92
N SER A 281 -21.71 -5.36 -4.41
CA SER A 281 -20.60 -6.30 -4.17
C SER A 281 -20.42 -7.32 -5.32
N ARG A 282 -21.46 -7.53 -6.14
CA ARG A 282 -21.54 -8.57 -7.19
C ARG A 282 -21.68 -7.99 -8.61
N TYR A 283 -20.91 -6.95 -8.91
CA TYR A 283 -20.90 -6.36 -10.26
C TYR A 283 -20.14 -7.24 -11.25
N GLN A 284 -20.36 -7.00 -12.54
CA GLN A 284 -19.61 -7.61 -13.63
C GLN A 284 -18.95 -6.52 -14.48
N VAL A 285 -17.75 -6.79 -14.97
CA VAL A 285 -17.05 -5.94 -15.92
C VAL A 285 -17.46 -6.35 -17.32
N ARG A 286 -18.08 -5.44 -18.08
CA ARG A 286 -18.38 -5.63 -19.51
C ARG A 286 -17.20 -5.20 -20.37
N LYS A 287 -16.55 -4.10 -19.98
CA LYS A 287 -15.38 -3.54 -20.66
C LYS A 287 -14.42 -2.94 -19.64
N PRO A 288 -13.12 -3.27 -19.65
CA PRO A 288 -12.15 -2.64 -18.76
C PRO A 288 -11.94 -1.18 -19.14
N ALA A 289 -11.57 -0.35 -18.16
CA ALA A 289 -11.08 0.98 -18.44
C ALA A 289 -9.66 0.90 -19.01
N ILE A 290 -9.31 1.76 -19.96
CA ILE A 290 -7.97 1.78 -20.54
C ILE A 290 -7.21 2.98 -19.99
N PHE A 291 -6.07 2.71 -19.36
CA PHE A 291 -5.15 3.73 -18.87
C PHE A 291 -3.87 3.74 -19.67
N LYS A 292 -3.25 4.92 -19.78
CA LYS A 292 -1.86 5.06 -20.20
C LYS A 292 -1.05 5.48 -18.97
N ARG A 293 0.04 4.76 -18.71
CA ARG A 293 1.01 5.16 -17.69
C ARG A 293 1.96 6.20 -18.28
N ASP A 294 2.11 7.32 -17.58
CA ASP A 294 3.02 8.43 -17.94
C ASP A 294 3.83 8.82 -16.69
N GLY A 295 5.01 8.23 -16.55
CA GLY A 295 5.79 8.27 -15.30
C GLY A 295 5.04 7.61 -14.14
N ASP A 296 4.79 8.41 -13.10
CA ASP A 296 4.05 8.02 -11.88
C ASP A 296 2.55 8.30 -11.98
N CYS A 297 2.12 8.96 -13.04
CA CYS A 297 0.73 9.35 -13.27
C CYS A 297 0.03 8.35 -14.19
N TRP A 298 -1.23 8.05 -13.86
CA TRP A 298 -2.09 7.19 -14.64
C TRP A 298 -3.19 8.02 -15.29
N VAL A 299 -3.21 8.03 -16.62
CA VAL A 299 -4.15 8.84 -17.40
C VAL A 299 -5.20 7.94 -18.03
N LEU A 300 -6.47 8.14 -17.68
CA LEU A 300 -7.60 7.47 -18.32
C LEU A 300 -7.67 7.85 -19.81
N LYS A 301 -7.66 6.85 -20.69
CA LYS A 301 -7.75 7.02 -22.15
C LYS A 301 -9.11 6.63 -22.71
N SER A 302 -9.70 5.56 -22.16
CA SER A 302 -11.06 5.15 -22.49
C SER A 302 -11.75 4.71 -21.20
N PRO A 303 -12.97 5.20 -20.91
CA PRO A 303 -13.76 4.66 -19.83
C PRO A 303 -14.10 3.19 -20.11
N GLY A 304 -14.23 2.42 -19.03
CA GLY A 304 -14.78 1.07 -19.04
C GLY A 304 -16.30 1.07 -18.87
N GLU A 305 -16.86 -0.12 -18.77
CA GLU A 305 -18.29 -0.35 -18.56
C GLU A 305 -18.47 -1.44 -17.50
N LEU A 306 -19.26 -1.12 -16.48
CA LEU A 306 -19.66 -2.05 -15.43
C LEU A 306 -21.14 -2.35 -15.55
N ASP A 307 -21.51 -3.59 -15.24
CA ASP A 307 -22.86 -3.99 -14.91
C ASP A 307 -22.96 -4.14 -13.39
N LEU A 308 -23.70 -3.25 -12.74
CA LEU A 308 -23.81 -3.25 -11.28
C LEU A 308 -24.84 -4.28 -10.79
N GLY A 309 -25.73 -4.79 -11.66
CA GLY A 309 -26.85 -5.63 -11.26
C GLY A 309 -27.89 -4.88 -10.42
N LEU A 310 -28.60 -5.60 -9.55
CA LEU A 310 -29.70 -5.04 -8.73
C LEU A 310 -29.22 -4.28 -7.48
N GLY A 311 -27.96 -4.46 -7.08
CA GLY A 311 -27.46 -3.98 -5.79
C GLY A 311 -28.00 -4.78 -4.60
N ASP A 312 -27.27 -4.67 -3.49
CA ASP A 312 -27.60 -5.19 -2.16
C ASP A 312 -28.34 -4.12 -1.33
#